data_AF-A0A7J4TQW5-F1
#
_entry.id   AF-A0A7J4TQW5-F1
#
_cell.length_a   1.000
_cell.length_b   1.000
_cell.length_c   1.000
_cell.angle_alpha   90.00
_cell.angle_beta   90.00
_cell.angle_gamma   90.00
#
_symmetry.space_group_name_H-M   'P 1'
#
loop_
_entity.id
_entity.type
_entity.pdbx_description
1 polymer ?
#
loop_
_entity_poly.entity_id
_entity_poly.type
_entity_poly.pdbx_seq_one_letter_code
_entity_poly.pdbx_strand_id
1 'polypeptide(L)' 'MLPTESLGLAGSLRTLYHLKDLKRQGWLRRGVPPHLCESVAGHCYRTAQAGFHYTGDLRTTAMLFIHDWAES' A
#
# COMPACT_ATOMS: atom_id res chain seq x y z
N MET A 1 -3.41 20.61 -4.10
CA MET A 1 -2.91 20.07 -5.37
C MET A 1 -1.40 19.95 -5.21
N LEU A 2 -0.88 18.76 -4.91
CA LEU A 2 0.58 18.57 -4.81
C LEU A 2 1.15 18.47 -6.23
N PRO A 3 2.28 19.14 -6.52
CA PRO A 3 2.79 19.24 -7.87
C PRO A 3 3.25 17.87 -8.37
N THR A 4 2.86 17.55 -9.60
CA THR A 4 3.34 16.42 -10.42
C THR A 4 4.81 16.62 -10.79
N GLU A 5 5.69 16.62 -9.80
CA GLU A 5 7.12 16.39 -10.03
C GLU A 5 7.35 14.88 -9.99
N SER A 6 8.12 14.36 -10.97
CA SER A 6 8.64 12.99 -10.93
C SER A 6 9.18 12.71 -9.52
N LEU A 7 8.59 11.75 -8.80
CA LEU A 7 8.98 11.46 -7.43
C LEU A 7 10.45 11.00 -7.43
N GLY A 8 11.36 11.93 -7.12
CA GLY A 8 12.70 11.56 -6.67
C GLY A 8 12.58 10.69 -5.41
N LEU A 9 13.69 10.06 -4.99
CA LEU A 9 13.71 9.15 -3.83
C LEU A 9 12.95 9.70 -2.61
N ALA A 10 13.11 11.00 -2.30
CA ALA A 10 12.42 11.65 -1.19
C ALA A 10 10.88 11.67 -1.34
N GLY A 11 10.38 11.86 -2.55
CA GLY A 11 8.95 11.79 -2.86
C GLY A 11 8.41 10.37 -2.65
N SER A 12 9.10 9.38 -3.20
CA SER A 12 8.71 7.96 -3.06
C SER A 12 8.71 7.51 -1.60
N LEU A 13 9.68 7.96 -0.80
CA LEU A 13 9.71 7.69 0.64
C LEU A 13 8.51 8.34 1.34
N ARG A 14 8.17 9.59 1.04
CA ARG A 14 6.98 10.25 1.61
C ARG A 14 5.70 9.50 1.29
N THR A 15 5.52 9.07 0.04
CA THR A 15 4.39 8.22 -0.36
C THR A 15 4.34 6.94 0.46
N LEU A 16 5.47 6.22 0.59
CA LEU A 16 5.53 5.01 1.41
C LEU A 16 5.15 5.24 2.87
N TYR A 17 5.61 6.35 3.48
CA TYR A 17 5.22 6.71 4.83
C TYR A 17 3.71 7.00 4.92
N HIS A 18 3.16 7.75 3.97
CA HIS A 18 1.73 8.03 3.94
C HIS A 18 0.88 6.74 3.86
N LEU A 19 1.27 5.79 3.01
CA LEU A 19 0.57 4.51 2.89
C LEU A 19 0.62 3.65 4.17
N LYS A 20 1.60 3.85 5.07
CA LYS A 20 1.65 3.19 6.38
C LYS A 20 0.59 3.72 7.34
N ASP A 21 0.24 4.99 7.23
CA ASP A 21 -0.75 5.64 8.08
C ASP A 21 -2.16 5.59 7.49
N LEU A 22 -2.27 5.50 6.16
CA LEU A 22 -3.53 5.44 5.44
C LEU A 22 -4.27 4.13 5.73
N LYS A 23 -5.41 4.22 6.43
CA LYS A 23 -6.27 3.07 6.73
C LYS A 23 -7.12 2.68 5.53
N ARG A 24 -7.30 1.37 5.34
CA ARG A 24 -8.17 0.84 4.29
C ARG A 24 -9.63 1.21 4.54
N GLN A 25 -10.19 2.00 3.62
CA GLN A 25 -11.51 2.62 3.76
C GLN A 25 -12.67 1.62 3.89
N GLY A 26 -12.50 0.40 3.36
CA GLY A 26 -13.49 -0.67 3.49
C GLY A 26 -13.78 -1.07 4.94
N TRP A 27 -12.80 -0.99 5.83
CA TRP A 27 -12.98 -1.27 7.27
C TRP A 27 -13.68 -0.12 7.98
N LEU A 28 -13.22 1.12 7.73
CA LEU A 28 -13.79 2.33 8.33
C LEU A 28 -15.27 2.50 7.99
N ARG A 29 -15.65 2.28 6.72
CA ARG A 29 -17.06 2.34 6.28
C ARG A 29 -17.97 1.30 6.94
N ARG A 30 -17.41 0.23 7.51
CA ARG A 30 -18.14 -0.80 8.26
C ARG A 30 -18.13 -0.57 9.77
N GLY A 31 -17.61 0.57 10.22
CA GLY A 31 -17.57 0.94 11.64
C GLY A 31 -16.44 0.26 12.43
N VAL A 32 -15.44 -0.33 11.77
CA VAL A 32 -14.30 -0.91 12.49
C VAL A 32 -13.43 0.22 13.07
N PRO A 33 -13.04 0.15 14.36
CA PRO A 33 -12.17 1.15 14.97
C PRO A 33 -10.85 1.34 14.19
N PRO A 34 -10.37 2.58 13.98
CA PRO A 34 -9.18 2.86 13.16
C PRO A 34 -7.91 2.12 13.61
N HIS A 35 -7.75 1.86 14.91
CA HIS A 35 -6.59 1.15 15.45
C HIS A 35 -6.60 -0.36 15.14
N LEU A 36 -7.77 -0.93 14.79
CA LEU A 36 -7.91 -2.32 14.32
C LEU A 36 -7.84 -2.43 12.79
N CYS A 37 -7.94 -1.30 12.07
CA CYS A 37 -7.87 -1.28 10.63
C CYS A 37 -6.41 -1.44 10.15
N GLU A 38 -6.22 -2.34 9.19
CA GLU A 38 -4.95 -2.40 8.46
C GLU A 38 -4.70 -1.11 7.67
N SER A 39 -3.42 -0.79 7.47
CA SER A 39 -3.01 0.24 6.52
C SER A 39 -2.90 -0.31 5.10
N VAL A 40 -2.92 0.58 4.11
CA VAL A 40 -2.70 0.22 2.70
C VAL A 40 -1.32 -0.44 2.51
N ALA A 41 -0.27 0.11 3.12
CA ALA A 41 1.06 -0.52 3.06
C ALA A 41 1.08 -1.93 3.69
N GLY A 42 0.38 -2.13 4.82
CA GLY A 42 0.24 -3.45 5.44
C GLY A 42 -0.53 -4.44 4.56
N HIS A 43 -1.53 -3.97 3.84
CA HIS A 43 -2.27 -4.76 2.86
C HIS A 43 -1.36 -5.20 1.71
N CYS A 44 -0.67 -4.27 1.04
CA CYS A 44 0.24 -4.58 -0.06
C CYS A 44 1.33 -5.57 0.33
N TYR A 45 1.91 -5.43 1.53
CA TYR A 45 2.92 -6.36 2.04
C TYR A 45 2.38 -7.79 2.14
N ARG A 46 1.22 -7.99 2.76
CA ARG A 46 0.60 -9.32 2.91
C ARG A 46 0.16 -9.90 1.57
N THR A 47 -0.38 -9.08 0.69
CA THR A 47 -0.79 -9.50 -0.66
C THR A 47 0.43 -9.94 -1.48
N ALA A 48 1.55 -9.21 -1.41
CA ALA A 48 2.80 -9.60 -2.07
C ALA A 48 3.37 -10.92 -1.52
N GLN A 49 3.36 -11.11 -0.19
CA GLN A 49 3.76 -12.38 0.42
C GLN A 49 2.90 -13.55 -0.08
N ALA A 50 1.58 -13.38 -0.11
CA ALA A 50 0.66 -14.39 -0.64
C ALA A 50 0.94 -14.66 -2.12
N GLY A 51 1.12 -13.62 -2.93
CA GLY A 51 1.47 -13.74 -4.34
C GLY A 51 2.74 -14.58 -4.56
N PHE A 52 3.81 -14.28 -3.83
CA PHE A 52 5.05 -15.07 -3.90
C PHE A 52 4.81 -16.52 -3.47
N HIS A 53 4.08 -16.75 -2.37
CA HIS A 53 3.80 -18.09 -1.87
C HIS A 53 3.06 -18.97 -2.91
N TYR A 54 2.08 -18.41 -3.62
CA TYR A 54 1.28 -19.17 -4.58
C TYR A 54 1.90 -19.29 -5.97
N THR A 55 2.77 -18.35 -6.36
CA THR A 55 3.27 -18.28 -7.74
C THR A 55 4.77 -18.54 -7.88
N GLY A 56 5.55 -18.28 -6.83
CA GLY A 56 7.01 -18.21 -6.91
C GLY A 56 7.55 -17.10 -7.81
N ASP A 57 6.68 -16.22 -8.33
CA ASP A 57 7.03 -15.20 -9.32
C ASP A 57 7.29 -13.84 -8.67
N LEU A 58 8.51 -13.35 -8.82
CA LEU A 58 8.92 -12.04 -8.33
C LEU A 58 8.25 -10.89 -9.08
N ARG A 59 7.87 -11.08 -10.36
CA ARG A 59 7.19 -10.02 -11.12
C ARG A 59 5.79 -9.77 -10.58
N THR A 60 5.03 -10.83 -10.34
CA THR A 60 3.72 -10.75 -9.68
C THR A 60 3.86 -10.18 -8.28
N THR A 61 4.86 -10.63 -7.51
CA THR A 61 5.13 -10.12 -6.17
C THR A 61 5.40 -8.61 -6.16
N ALA A 62 6.26 -8.13 -7.08
CA ALA A 62 6.58 -6.71 -7.19
C ALA A 62 5.36 -5.88 -7.59
N MET A 63 4.53 -6.37 -8.52
CA MET A 63 3.27 -5.73 -8.90
C MET A 63 2.34 -5.60 -7.69
N LEU A 64 2.12 -6.68 -6.93
CA LEU A 64 1.26 -6.67 -5.74
C LEU A 64 1.82 -5.76 -4.64
N PHE A 65 3.12 -5.58 -4.56
CA PHE A 65 3.73 -4.69 -3.57
C PHE A 65 3.41 -3.21 -3.83
N ILE A 66 3.18 -2.81 -5.09
CA ILE A 66 2.96 -1.42 -5.50
C ILE A 66 1.56 -1.15 -6.09
N HIS A 67 0.69 -2.15 -6.19
CA HIS A 67 -0.57 -2.03 -6.93
C HIS A 67 -1.51 -0.92 -6.43
N ASP A 68 -1.48 -0.63 -5.12
CA ASP A 68 -2.26 0.46 -4.49
C ASP A 68 -1.44 1.75 -4.31
N TRP A 69 -0.33 1.93 -5.03
CA TRP A 69 0.52 3.14 -4.90
C TRP A 69 -0.26 4.44 -5.16
N ALA A 70 -1.24 4.39 -6.06
CA ALA A 70 -2.08 5.54 -6.41
C ALA A 70 -3.09 5.93 -5.31
N GLU A 71 -3.22 5.16 -4.22
CA GLU A 71 -4.01 5.56 -3.06
C GLU A 71 -3.32 6.64 -2.20
N SER A 72 -2.08 7.04 -2.54
CA SER A 72 -1.30 8.03 -1.79
C SER A 72 -1.66 9.48 -2.05
#